data_AF-A0AB40DH49-F1
#
_entry.id   AF-A0AB40DH49-F1
#
_cell.length_a   1.000
_cell.length_b   1.000
_cell.length_c   1.000
_cell.angle_alpha   90.00
_cell.angle_beta   90.00
_cell.angle_gamma   90.00
#
_symmetry.space_group_name_H-M   'P 1'
#
loop_
_entity.id
_entity.type
_entity.pdbx_description
1 polymer ?
#
loop_
_entity_poly.entity_id
_entity_poly.type
_entity_poly.pdbx_seq_one_letter_code
_entity_poly.pdbx_strand_id
1 'polypeptide(L)'
;MPATTTTTRNNQQPTTNNDENDKQCCLLTRPSLDKGNAECRKSLHLPTHRKFNFAELYTINMCIEECNFITSGYIEIDPPYRLDLANIRINLKSMAPHPQDESIAFLLDAYRKCEVFRSSHGGRFTLHLPDIEFIKEPCNPFSLQITICLRIHAMQKCPGQFYVDSQECGLAKEYFTQCVGDIEANLV
;
A
#
# COMPACT_ATOMS: atom_id res chain seq x y z
N MET A 1 -21.55 37.08 48.02
CA MET A 1 -21.01 37.25 46.66
C MET A 1 -19.92 36.23 46.45
N PRO A 2 -20.16 35.10 45.75
CA PRO A 2 -19.11 34.20 45.31
C PRO A 2 -18.72 34.49 43.86
N ALA A 3 -17.41 34.46 43.61
CA ALA A 3 -16.79 34.73 42.32
C ALA A 3 -17.07 33.59 41.32
N THR A 4 -17.61 33.95 40.15
CA THR A 4 -17.84 33.05 39.02
C THR A 4 -16.52 32.82 38.29
N THR A 5 -15.98 31.60 38.36
CA THR A 5 -14.81 31.19 37.57
C THR A 5 -15.30 30.71 36.20
N THR A 6 -15.17 31.55 35.18
CA THR A 6 -15.50 31.20 33.80
C THR A 6 -14.32 30.46 33.18
N THR A 7 -14.45 29.13 33.06
CA THR A 7 -13.51 28.26 32.36
C THR A 7 -13.48 28.62 30.86
N THR A 8 -12.33 29.11 30.40
CA THR A 8 -12.01 29.29 28.98
C THR A 8 -11.92 27.92 28.31
N ARG A 9 -12.88 27.59 27.44
CA ARG A 9 -12.76 26.45 26.51
C ARG A 9 -11.67 26.77 25.51
N ASN A 10 -10.49 26.17 25.69
CA ASN A 10 -9.51 26.07 24.62
C ASN A 10 -10.09 25.16 23.53
N ASN A 11 -10.34 25.74 22.35
CA ASN A 11 -10.58 25.00 21.12
C ASN A 11 -9.29 24.26 20.76
N GLN A 12 -9.17 23.02 21.23
CA GLN A 12 -8.21 22.07 20.68
C GLN A 12 -8.71 21.64 19.31
N GLN A 13 -8.01 22.13 18.30
CA GLN A 13 -8.05 21.70 16.92
C GLN A 13 -7.93 20.16 16.85
N PRO A 14 -8.81 19.45 16.13
CA PRO A 14 -8.66 18.01 15.98
C PRO A 14 -7.40 17.74 15.17
N THR A 15 -6.40 17.17 15.82
CA THR A 15 -5.28 16.49 15.18
C THR A 15 -5.86 15.34 14.36
N THR A 16 -5.92 15.47 13.04
CA THR A 16 -6.29 14.38 12.14
C THR A 16 -5.15 13.37 12.09
N ASN A 17 -5.06 12.52 13.12
CA ASN A 17 -4.49 11.19 12.97
C ASN A 17 -5.56 10.39 12.23
N ASN A 18 -5.40 10.23 10.91
CA ASN A 18 -6.24 9.33 10.11
C ASN A 18 -5.77 7.88 10.27
N ASP A 19 -5.61 7.44 11.51
CA ASP A 19 -5.50 6.02 11.85
C ASP A 19 -6.76 5.66 12.65
N GLU A 20 -7.32 4.48 12.39
CA GLU A 20 -8.54 3.90 12.99
C GLU A 20 -9.88 4.17 12.25
N ASN A 21 -10.05 3.61 11.04
CA ASN A 21 -11.27 2.85 10.67
C ASN A 21 -11.36 2.33 9.21
N ASP A 22 -10.26 2.17 8.47
CA ASP A 22 -10.31 1.23 7.34
C ASP A 22 -10.40 -0.18 7.92
N LYS A 23 -11.59 -0.78 7.89
CA LYS A 23 -11.82 -2.17 8.30
C LYS A 23 -11.05 -3.10 7.38
N GLN A 24 -9.79 -3.31 7.71
CA GLN A 24 -8.89 -4.11 6.89
C GLN A 24 -9.24 -5.59 7.09
N CYS A 25 -9.96 -6.17 6.12
CA CYS A 25 -10.41 -7.57 6.19
C CYS A 25 -9.28 -8.58 6.30
N CYS A 26 -8.08 -8.20 5.88
CA CYS A 26 -6.88 -8.99 6.06
C CYS A 26 -5.73 -8.09 6.53
N LEU A 27 -5.17 -8.37 7.72
CA LEU A 27 -4.07 -7.62 8.31
C LEU A 27 -2.78 -7.65 7.44
N LEU A 28 -2.70 -8.55 6.47
CA LEU A 28 -1.56 -8.71 5.56
C LEU A 28 -1.68 -7.93 4.25
N THR A 29 -2.77 -7.19 4.02
CA THR A 29 -2.93 -6.36 2.81
C THR A 29 -1.99 -5.15 2.79
N ARG A 30 -1.41 -4.77 3.94
CA ARG A 30 -0.40 -3.72 4.01
C ARG A 30 0.49 -3.92 5.25
N PRO A 31 1.63 -4.63 5.15
CA PRO A 31 2.69 -4.41 6.13
C PRO A 31 3.04 -2.91 6.09
N SER A 32 2.98 -2.23 7.23
CA SER A 32 3.05 -0.76 7.31
C SER A 32 4.32 -0.22 6.65
N LEU A 33 4.20 0.28 5.41
CA LEU A 33 5.20 1.13 4.75
C LEU A 33 4.99 2.61 5.11
N ASP A 34 4.17 2.89 6.12
CA ASP A 34 3.70 4.25 6.40
C ASP A 34 4.82 5.18 6.87
N LYS A 35 5.89 4.62 7.47
CA LYS A 35 7.08 5.36 7.88
C LYS A 35 7.92 5.97 6.75
N GLY A 36 7.72 5.56 5.50
CA GLY A 36 8.34 6.19 4.33
C GLY A 36 7.34 6.99 3.49
N ASN A 37 6.04 6.73 3.66
CA ASN A 37 5.00 7.30 2.82
C ASN A 37 4.89 8.82 2.99
N ALA A 38 4.97 9.32 4.23
CA ALA A 38 4.90 10.75 4.49
C ALA A 38 6.08 11.51 3.86
N GLU A 39 7.28 10.96 3.96
CA GLU A 39 8.52 11.49 3.40
C GLU A 39 8.49 11.47 1.87
N CYS A 40 8.15 10.32 1.28
CA CYS A 40 8.02 10.17 -0.17
C CYS A 40 6.89 11.03 -0.74
N ARG A 41 5.78 11.19 -0.01
CA ARG A 41 4.72 12.10 -0.43
C ARG A 41 5.15 13.56 -0.36
N LYS A 42 5.99 13.94 0.60
CA LYS A 42 6.51 15.30 0.77
C LYS A 42 7.50 15.67 -0.33
N SER A 43 8.31 14.73 -0.81
CA SER A 43 9.29 14.97 -1.89
C SER A 43 8.63 15.29 -3.24
N LEU A 44 7.37 14.91 -3.45
CA LEU A 44 6.63 15.24 -4.67
C LEU A 44 6.15 16.69 -4.76
N HIS A 45 6.28 17.48 -3.69
CA HIS A 45 5.89 18.90 -3.67
C HIS A 45 4.46 19.16 -4.20
N LEU A 46 3.53 18.26 -3.88
CA LEU A 46 2.17 18.32 -4.42
C LEU A 46 1.46 19.64 -4.05
N PRO A 47 0.65 20.21 -4.95
CA PRO A 47 -0.13 21.42 -4.66
C PRO A 47 -0.98 21.28 -3.38
N THR A 48 -0.87 22.25 -2.48
CA THR A 48 -1.65 22.27 -1.25
C THR A 48 -3.12 22.61 -1.55
N HIS A 49 -4.05 21.99 -0.81
CA HIS A 49 -5.50 22.23 -0.92
C HIS A 49 -6.17 21.93 -2.27
N ARG A 50 -5.48 21.28 -3.20
CA ARG A 50 -6.06 20.78 -4.46
C ARG A 50 -6.65 19.38 -4.25
N LYS A 51 -7.80 19.12 -4.87
CA LYS A 51 -8.33 17.75 -5.04
C LYS A 51 -7.76 17.16 -6.33
N PHE A 52 -7.27 15.93 -6.24
CA PHE A 52 -6.73 15.19 -7.37
C PHE A 52 -7.80 14.23 -7.89
N ASN A 53 -7.90 14.11 -9.22
CA ASN A 53 -8.75 13.10 -9.85
C ASN A 53 -8.11 11.70 -9.77
N PHE A 54 -8.81 10.68 -10.25
CA PHE A 54 -8.35 9.29 -10.19
C PHE A 54 -7.00 9.07 -10.90
N ALA A 55 -6.83 9.60 -12.11
CA ALA A 55 -5.60 9.45 -12.87
C ALA A 55 -4.43 10.16 -12.16
N GLU A 56 -4.69 11.35 -11.61
CA GLU A 56 -3.69 12.07 -10.84
C GLU A 56 -3.28 11.31 -9.58
N LEU A 57 -4.25 10.78 -8.82
CA LEU A 57 -3.99 9.97 -7.64
C LEU A 57 -3.21 8.71 -7.97
N TYR A 58 -3.49 8.07 -9.10
CA TYR A 58 -2.74 6.90 -9.54
C TYR A 58 -1.27 7.25 -9.78
N THR A 59 -0.97 8.30 -10.54
CA THR A 59 0.42 8.72 -10.81
C THR A 59 1.12 9.19 -9.53
N ILE A 60 0.43 9.91 -8.65
CA ILE A 60 0.97 10.30 -7.33
C ILE A 60 1.34 9.06 -6.52
N ASN A 61 0.45 8.08 -6.42
CA ASN A 61 0.70 6.84 -5.69
C ASN A 61 1.82 6.02 -6.34
N MET A 62 1.94 6.05 -7.66
CA MET A 62 3.04 5.41 -8.38
C MET A 62 4.39 5.93 -7.91
N CYS A 63 4.53 7.26 -7.87
CA CYS A 63 5.75 7.90 -7.38
C CYS A 63 6.03 7.64 -5.90
N ILE A 64 4.98 7.66 -5.06
CA ILE A 64 5.12 7.37 -3.63
C ILE A 64 5.61 5.93 -3.43
N GLU A 65 5.02 4.96 -4.12
CA GLU A 65 5.41 3.55 -4.00
C GLU A 65 6.81 3.28 -4.57
N GLU A 66 7.19 3.92 -5.68
CA GLU A 66 8.56 3.84 -6.20
C GLU A 66 9.58 4.36 -5.17
N CYS A 67 9.35 5.56 -4.64
CA CYS A 67 10.20 6.13 -3.60
C CYS A 67 10.25 5.23 -2.35
N ASN A 68 9.12 4.67 -1.92
CA ASN A 68 9.08 3.76 -0.76
C ASN A 68 9.91 2.51 -1.01
N PHE A 69 9.80 1.89 -2.18
CA PHE A 69 10.55 0.68 -2.50
C PHE A 69 12.05 0.95 -2.61
N ILE A 70 12.45 2.06 -3.24
CA ILE A 70 13.85 2.47 -3.33
C ILE A 70 14.43 2.75 -1.93
N THR A 71 13.76 3.58 -1.15
CA THR A 71 14.25 3.99 0.19
C THR A 71 14.23 2.84 1.20
N SER A 72 13.33 1.87 1.02
CA SER A 72 13.31 0.61 1.78
C SER A 72 14.35 -0.40 1.30
N GLY A 73 15.03 -0.12 0.18
CA GLY A 73 15.99 -1.01 -0.47
C GLY A 73 15.35 -2.29 -1.03
N TYR A 74 14.09 -2.23 -1.45
CA TYR A 74 13.38 -3.35 -2.08
C TYR A 74 13.70 -3.49 -3.56
N ILE A 75 14.11 -2.38 -4.19
CA ILE A 75 14.56 -2.31 -5.58
C ILE A 75 15.72 -1.32 -5.68
N GLU A 76 16.52 -1.45 -6.72
CA GLU A 76 17.47 -0.43 -7.16
C GLU A 76 16.73 0.75 -7.82
N ILE A 77 17.39 1.92 -7.87
CA ILE A 77 16.86 3.12 -8.53
C ILE A 77 16.71 2.90 -10.05
N ASP A 78 17.70 2.22 -10.63
CA ASP A 78 17.78 1.97 -12.07
C ASP A 78 17.35 0.53 -12.42
N PRO A 79 16.80 0.30 -13.62
CA PRO A 79 16.50 -1.05 -14.10
C PRO A 79 17.77 -1.92 -14.20
N PRO A 80 17.64 -3.26 -14.11
CA PRO A 80 16.38 -4.02 -14.10
C PRO A 80 15.72 -4.07 -12.72
N TYR A 81 14.49 -3.57 -12.61
CA TYR A 81 13.72 -3.63 -11.36
C TYR A 81 13.45 -5.07 -10.96
N ARG A 82 13.97 -5.45 -9.80
CA ARG A 82 13.87 -6.78 -9.19
C ARG A 82 13.73 -6.63 -7.69
N LEU A 83 12.90 -7.48 -7.09
CA LEU A 83 12.68 -7.44 -5.65
C LEU A 83 13.89 -8.02 -4.88
N ASP A 84 14.44 -7.25 -3.95
CA ASP A 84 15.34 -7.76 -2.92
C ASP A 84 14.52 -8.43 -1.80
N LEU A 85 14.24 -9.72 -1.98
CA LEU A 85 13.51 -10.52 -0.99
C LEU A 85 14.25 -10.66 0.35
N ALA A 86 15.57 -10.51 0.37
CA ALA A 86 16.34 -10.56 1.61
C ALA A 86 16.09 -9.30 2.43
N ASN A 87 16.13 -8.13 1.80
CA ASN A 87 15.87 -6.87 2.47
C ASN A 87 14.38 -6.70 2.84
N ILE A 88 13.47 -7.16 1.97
CA ILE A 88 12.04 -7.28 2.31
C ILE A 88 11.86 -8.12 3.59
N ARG A 89 12.50 -9.29 3.68
CA ARG A 89 12.43 -10.13 4.89
C ARG A 89 12.95 -9.38 6.12
N ILE A 90 14.05 -8.64 6.00
CA ILE A 90 14.64 -7.86 7.11
C ILE A 90 13.62 -6.84 7.61
N ASN A 91 13.04 -6.05 6.70
CA ASN A 91 12.07 -5.02 7.08
C ASN A 91 10.80 -5.64 7.68
N LEU A 92 10.30 -6.74 7.11
CA LEU A 92 9.11 -7.43 7.60
C LEU A 92 9.24 -7.91 9.06
N LYS A 93 10.44 -8.29 9.55
CA LYS A 93 10.64 -8.64 10.96
C LYS A 93 10.26 -7.50 11.93
N SER A 94 10.32 -6.25 11.47
CA SER A 94 10.00 -5.09 12.30
C SER A 94 8.53 -4.65 12.24
N MET A 95 7.77 -5.10 11.24
CA MET A 95 6.45 -4.53 10.92
C MET A 95 5.35 -5.55 10.58
N ALA A 96 5.71 -6.81 10.32
CA ALA A 96 4.71 -7.83 10.00
C ALA A 96 3.89 -8.19 11.26
N PRO A 97 2.56 -8.38 11.13
CA PRO A 97 1.71 -8.78 12.25
C PRO A 97 2.14 -10.11 12.89
N HIS A 98 1.87 -10.28 14.18
CA HIS A 98 2.05 -11.57 14.85
C HIS A 98 0.93 -12.56 14.48
N PRO A 99 1.22 -13.88 14.40
CA PRO A 99 2.54 -14.50 14.55
C PRO A 99 3.43 -14.28 13.32
N GLN A 100 4.68 -13.85 13.57
CA GLN A 100 5.56 -13.39 12.51
C GLN A 100 6.05 -14.50 11.58
N ASP A 101 6.20 -15.73 12.07
CA ASP A 101 6.64 -16.84 11.22
C ASP A 101 5.66 -17.07 10.05
N GLU A 102 4.37 -16.92 10.29
CA GLU A 102 3.33 -17.09 9.27
C GLU A 102 3.12 -15.83 8.42
N SER A 103 3.07 -14.65 9.03
CA SER A 103 2.87 -13.40 8.28
C SER A 103 4.05 -13.10 7.35
N ILE A 104 5.29 -13.31 7.82
CA ILE A 104 6.49 -13.11 7.00
C ILE A 104 6.56 -14.14 5.88
N ALA A 105 6.25 -15.41 6.17
CA ALA A 105 6.24 -16.45 5.15
C ALA A 105 5.21 -16.15 4.05
N PHE A 106 3.99 -15.78 4.43
CA PHE A 106 2.93 -15.40 3.49
C PHE A 106 3.35 -14.18 2.64
N LEU A 107 3.83 -13.11 3.27
CA LEU A 107 4.19 -11.88 2.57
C LEU A 107 5.35 -12.09 1.60
N LEU A 108 6.39 -12.83 1.98
CA LEU A 108 7.51 -13.12 1.08
C LEU A 108 7.10 -13.96 -0.13
N ASP A 109 6.23 -14.94 0.07
CA ASP A 109 5.67 -15.74 -1.02
C ASP A 109 4.80 -14.86 -1.94
N ALA A 110 3.98 -13.98 -1.38
CA ALA A 110 3.18 -13.02 -2.12
C ALA A 110 4.07 -12.06 -2.95
N TYR A 111 5.16 -11.52 -2.39
CA TYR A 111 6.12 -10.69 -3.14
C TYR A 111 6.70 -11.42 -4.36
N ARG A 112 7.12 -12.69 -4.19
CA ARG A 112 7.59 -13.52 -5.31
C ARG A 112 6.53 -13.71 -6.38
N LYS A 113 5.32 -14.11 -5.98
CA LYS A 113 4.20 -14.33 -6.90
C LYS A 113 3.87 -13.04 -7.65
N CYS A 114 3.88 -11.91 -6.97
CA CYS A 114 3.59 -10.62 -7.58
C CYS A 114 4.67 -10.14 -8.56
N GLU A 115 5.95 -10.42 -8.31
CA GLU A 115 7.01 -10.14 -9.29
C GLU A 115 6.84 -10.95 -10.58
N VAL A 116 6.50 -12.24 -10.45
CA VAL A 116 6.20 -13.12 -11.60
C VAL A 116 4.95 -12.64 -12.33
N PHE A 117 3.86 -12.43 -11.60
CA PHE A 117 2.59 -11.94 -12.16
C PHE A 117 2.78 -10.61 -12.91
N ARG A 118 3.51 -9.66 -12.32
CA ARG A 118 3.83 -8.39 -12.99
C ARG A 118 4.66 -8.59 -14.24
N SER A 119 5.58 -9.55 -14.25
CA SER A 119 6.41 -9.83 -15.44
C SER A 119 5.57 -10.36 -16.61
N SER A 120 4.57 -11.20 -16.34
CA SER A 120 3.64 -11.71 -17.37
C SER A 120 2.54 -10.70 -17.76
N HIS A 121 2.12 -9.82 -16.85
CA HIS A 121 0.92 -8.99 -17.02
C HIS A 121 1.15 -7.48 -16.92
N GLY A 122 2.39 -7.01 -16.76
CA GLY A 122 2.72 -5.60 -16.48
C GLY A 122 2.17 -4.62 -17.52
N GLY A 123 2.07 -5.05 -18.78
CA GLY A 123 1.44 -4.27 -19.85
C GLY A 123 -0.07 -4.03 -19.64
N ARG A 124 -0.79 -4.93 -18.94
CA ARG A 124 -2.22 -4.77 -18.62
C ARG A 124 -2.48 -3.73 -17.54
N PHE A 125 -1.50 -3.49 -16.67
CA PHE A 125 -1.57 -2.50 -15.59
C PHE A 125 -0.90 -1.18 -15.95
N THR A 126 -0.26 -1.10 -17.11
CA THR A 126 0.32 0.15 -17.61
C THR A 126 -0.80 0.95 -18.26
N LEU A 127 -1.55 1.70 -17.45
CA LEU A 127 -2.43 2.74 -17.96
C LEU A 127 -1.57 3.81 -18.63
N HIS A 128 -1.92 4.24 -19.84
CA HIS A 128 -1.43 5.50 -20.40
C HIS A 128 -2.03 6.64 -19.58
N LEU A 129 -1.40 6.93 -18.44
CA LEU A 129 -1.80 8.04 -17.60
C LEU A 129 -1.32 9.34 -18.23
N PRO A 130 -2.12 10.41 -18.15
CA PRO A 130 -1.70 11.71 -18.62
C PRO A 130 -0.48 12.18 -17.83
N ASP A 131 0.43 12.87 -18.52
CA ASP A 131 1.51 13.60 -17.86
C ASP A 131 0.91 14.62 -16.89
N ILE A 132 1.51 14.69 -15.70
CA ILE A 132 1.05 15.59 -14.65
C ILE A 132 2.10 16.69 -14.48
N GLU A 133 1.70 17.94 -14.76
CA GLU A 133 2.62 19.08 -14.83
C GLU A 133 3.50 19.28 -13.58
N PHE A 134 3.03 18.89 -12.40
CA PHE A 134 3.77 19.04 -11.14
C PHE A 134 4.66 17.84 -10.78
N ILE A 135 4.61 16.73 -11.53
CA ILE A 135 5.54 15.60 -11.40
C ILE A 135 6.57 15.73 -12.52
N LYS A 136 7.76 16.21 -12.18
CA LYS A 136 8.80 16.54 -13.17
C LYS A 136 9.48 15.33 -13.77
N GLU A 137 9.67 14.29 -12.96
CA GLU A 137 10.33 13.05 -13.34
C GLU A 137 9.28 11.94 -13.34
N PRO A 138 9.06 11.26 -14.48
CA PRO A 138 8.13 10.15 -14.55
C PRO A 138 8.58 9.00 -13.65
N CYS A 139 7.67 8.51 -12.83
CA CYS A 139 7.94 7.42 -11.90
C CYS A 139 7.68 6.05 -12.54
N ASN A 140 8.43 5.03 -12.14
CA ASN A 140 8.23 3.69 -12.66
C ASN A 140 6.99 3.00 -12.04
N PRO A 141 6.15 2.31 -12.83
CA PRO A 141 4.96 1.63 -12.31
C PRO A 141 5.26 0.36 -11.50
N PHE A 142 6.51 -0.16 -11.51
CA PHE A 142 6.87 -1.44 -10.91
C PHE A 142 6.38 -1.57 -9.47
N SER A 143 6.77 -0.64 -8.59
CA SER A 143 6.45 -0.73 -7.15
C SER A 143 4.96 -0.68 -6.87
N LEU A 144 4.23 0.22 -7.53
CA LEU A 144 2.77 0.30 -7.39
C LEU A 144 2.08 -0.97 -7.88
N GLN A 145 2.52 -1.55 -9.01
CA GLN A 145 1.96 -2.80 -9.52
C GLN A 145 2.20 -3.97 -8.56
N ILE A 146 3.38 -4.06 -7.94
CA ILE A 146 3.66 -5.04 -6.88
C ILE A 146 2.73 -4.80 -5.69
N THR A 147 2.61 -3.56 -5.19
CA THR A 147 1.73 -3.22 -4.06
C THR A 147 0.26 -3.56 -4.31
N ILE A 148 -0.26 -3.28 -5.51
CA ILE A 148 -1.63 -3.65 -5.90
C ILE A 148 -1.79 -5.17 -5.91
N CYS A 149 -0.84 -5.90 -6.52
CA CYS A 149 -0.88 -7.36 -6.56
C CYS A 149 -0.87 -7.96 -5.15
N LEU A 150 -0.03 -7.45 -4.23
CA LEU A 150 0.02 -7.91 -2.84
C LEU A 150 -1.33 -7.73 -2.14
N ARG A 151 -1.99 -6.60 -2.34
CA ARG A 151 -3.32 -6.32 -1.75
C ARG A 151 -4.37 -7.30 -2.27
N ILE A 152 -4.38 -7.55 -3.58
CA ILE A 152 -5.30 -8.50 -4.21
C ILE A 152 -5.03 -9.92 -3.67
N HIS A 153 -3.78 -10.37 -3.69
CA HIS A 153 -3.39 -11.69 -3.23
C HIS A 153 -3.72 -11.90 -1.75
N ALA A 154 -3.43 -10.91 -0.89
CA ALA A 154 -3.81 -10.94 0.51
C ALA A 154 -5.33 -11.01 0.71
N MET A 155 -6.14 -10.30 -0.06
CA MET A 155 -7.61 -10.43 0.01
C MET A 155 -8.10 -11.81 -0.45
N GLN A 156 -7.47 -12.41 -1.46
CA GLN A 156 -7.84 -13.73 -1.98
C GLN A 156 -7.42 -14.87 -1.05
N LYS A 157 -6.22 -14.79 -0.46
CA LYS A 157 -5.54 -15.90 0.22
C LYS A 157 -5.22 -15.64 1.68
N CYS A 158 -5.81 -14.60 2.30
CA CYS A 158 -5.53 -14.26 3.70
C CYS A 158 -5.64 -15.49 4.61
N PRO A 159 -4.60 -15.83 5.39
CA PRO A 159 -4.70 -16.89 6.38
C PRO A 159 -5.71 -16.51 7.47
N GLY A 160 -6.46 -17.51 7.97
CA GLY A 160 -7.62 -17.28 8.84
C GLY A 160 -7.33 -16.44 10.09
N GLN A 161 -6.16 -16.60 10.70
CA GLN A 161 -5.75 -15.84 11.89
C GLN A 161 -5.46 -14.34 11.63
N PHE A 162 -5.22 -13.95 10.39
CA PHE A 162 -5.04 -12.56 9.99
C PHE A 162 -6.29 -11.98 9.33
N TYR A 163 -7.35 -12.78 9.23
CA TYR A 163 -8.57 -12.43 8.53
C TYR A 163 -9.68 -12.08 9.53
N VAL A 164 -10.39 -10.99 9.25
CA VAL A 164 -11.54 -10.59 10.07
C VAL A 164 -12.76 -11.40 9.62
N ASP A 165 -13.21 -12.31 10.48
CA ASP A 165 -14.40 -13.13 10.22
C ASP A 165 -15.69 -12.30 10.38
N SER A 166 -16.09 -11.67 9.28
CA SER A 166 -17.34 -10.90 9.19
C SER A 166 -17.98 -11.09 7.82
N GLN A 167 -19.30 -10.88 7.75
CA GLN A 167 -20.04 -10.94 6.49
C GLN A 167 -19.48 -9.95 5.45
N GLU A 168 -19.15 -8.73 5.87
CA GLU A 168 -18.56 -7.69 5.03
C GLU A 168 -17.25 -8.18 4.39
N CYS A 169 -16.38 -8.79 5.19
CA CYS A 169 -15.13 -9.33 4.68
C CYS A 169 -15.32 -10.55 3.80
N GLY A 170 -16.27 -11.45 4.13
CA GLY A 170 -16.64 -12.59 3.29
C GLY A 170 -17.00 -12.16 1.87
N LEU A 171 -17.87 -11.16 1.75
CA LEU A 171 -18.26 -10.58 0.46
C LEU A 171 -17.07 -9.94 -0.27
N ALA A 172 -16.19 -9.25 0.45
CA ALA A 172 -14.99 -8.66 -0.15
C ALA A 172 -14.05 -9.75 -0.70
N LYS A 173 -13.81 -10.82 0.06
CA LYS A 173 -12.99 -11.97 -0.39
C LYS A 173 -13.58 -12.65 -1.63
N GLU A 174 -14.91 -12.84 -1.65
CA GLU A 174 -15.61 -13.37 -2.82
C GLU A 174 -15.43 -12.47 -4.05
N TYR A 175 -15.60 -11.15 -3.89
CA TYR A 175 -15.39 -10.19 -4.97
C TYR A 175 -13.96 -10.27 -5.55
N PHE A 176 -12.93 -10.27 -4.70
CA PHE A 176 -11.55 -10.37 -5.17
C PHE A 176 -11.24 -11.71 -5.83
N THR A 177 -11.87 -12.79 -5.36
CA THR A 177 -11.66 -14.14 -5.92
C THR A 177 -12.38 -14.32 -7.26
N GLN A 178 -13.60 -13.81 -7.39
CA GLN A 178 -14.47 -14.05 -8.55
C GLN A 178 -14.32 -12.98 -9.65
N CYS A 179 -14.09 -11.72 -9.28
CA CYS A 179 -14.19 -10.59 -10.21
C CYS A 179 -12.84 -9.97 -10.60
N VAL A 180 -11.83 -10.03 -9.72
CA VAL A 180 -10.52 -9.38 -9.94
C VAL A 180 -9.50 -10.32 -10.60
N GLY A 181 -9.78 -11.63 -10.60
CA GLY A 181 -8.93 -12.67 -11.17
C GLY A 181 -7.90 -13.18 -10.17
N ASP A 182 -7.79 -14.51 -10.04
CA ASP A 182 -6.89 -15.16 -9.09
C ASP A 182 -5.42 -14.96 -9.50
N ILE A 183 -4.62 -14.37 -8.62
CA ILE A 183 -3.20 -14.08 -8.91
C ILE A 183 -2.40 -15.36 -9.17
N GLU A 184 -2.65 -16.41 -8.38
CA GLU A 184 -1.88 -17.65 -8.44
C GLU A 184 -2.18 -18.47 -9.70
N ALA A 185 -3.43 -18.43 -10.17
CA ALA A 185 -3.86 -19.06 -11.41
C ALA A 185 -3.28 -18.37 -12.67
N ASN A 186 -2.70 -17.17 -12.52
CA ASN A 186 -2.20 -16.35 -13.62
C ASN A 186 -0.68 -16.11 -13.55
N LEU A 187 0.07 -16.97 -12.87
CA LEU A 187 1.54 -16.89 -12.79
C LEU A 187 2.29 -17.40 -14.04
N VAL A 188 1.57 -17.68 -15.12
CA VAL A 188 2.08 -18.33 -16.35
C VAL A 188 2.61 -17.32 -17.36
#